data_AF-A0A2B7ZYH1-F1
#
_entry.id   AF-A0A2B7ZYH1-F1
#
_cell.length_a   1.000
_cell.length_b   1.000
_cell.length_c   1.000
_cell.angle_alpha   90.00
_cell.angle_beta   90.00
_cell.angle_gamma   90.00
#
_symmetry.space_group_name_H-M   'P 1'
#
loop_
_entity.id
_entity.type
_entity.pdbx_description
1 polymer ?
#
loop_
_entity_poly.entity_id
_entity_poly.type
_entity_poly.pdbx_seq_one_letter_code
_entity_poly.pdbx_strand_id
1 'polypeptide(L)'
;EGHHGLVCRKSQGRSQRHFAINDIIWRALVKAGVPSTKEPLGLFRSDGKRPDGATLVPWSHGRYLAWDATVAHSCAASYIDPRASLGGSAAEQAADRKTLKYAGLPSSFIFQPVAIETLGQYNRSALDFIGEIGNRTSLSTGNKRETSFLFQRLSVCIQRFNHVAFKGTFLTTEDEA
;
A
#
# COMPACT_ATOMS: atom_id res chain seq x y z
N GLU A 1 -11.80 7.38 22.80
CA GLU A 1 -10.85 6.34 22.34
C GLU A 1 -10.92 6.10 20.82
N GLY A 2 -10.41 7.00 19.98
CA GLY A 2 -10.44 6.83 18.51
C GLY A 2 -9.27 6.04 17.91
N HIS A 3 -8.18 5.90 18.68
CA HIS A 3 -6.94 5.27 18.22
C HIS A 3 -7.10 3.75 18.02
N HIS A 4 -7.98 3.11 18.80
CA HIS A 4 -8.24 1.67 18.70
C HIS A 4 -8.71 1.26 17.30
N GLY A 5 -9.60 2.02 16.66
CA GLY A 5 -10.12 1.69 15.33
C GLY A 5 -9.09 1.76 14.22
N LEU A 6 -8.04 2.53 14.41
CA LEU A 6 -6.93 2.56 13.48
C LEU A 6 -6.05 1.32 13.67
N VAL A 7 -5.69 0.97 14.89
CA VAL A 7 -4.72 -0.13 15.15
C VAL A 7 -5.35 -1.53 15.13
N CYS A 8 -6.62 -1.66 15.54
CA CYS A 8 -7.25 -2.96 15.77
C CYS A 8 -7.33 -3.79 14.50
N ARG A 9 -6.87 -5.04 14.57
CA ARG A 9 -6.92 -5.98 13.43
C ARG A 9 -8.34 -6.24 12.94
N LYS A 10 -9.32 -6.14 13.82
CA LYS A 10 -10.76 -6.34 13.55
C LYS A 10 -11.49 -5.04 13.22
N SER A 11 -10.80 -3.90 13.09
CA SER A 11 -11.50 -2.64 12.87
C SER A 11 -12.25 -2.62 11.55
N GLN A 12 -13.48 -2.09 11.62
CA GLN A 12 -14.29 -1.83 10.45
C GLN A 12 -13.52 -0.91 9.50
N GLY A 13 -13.44 -1.26 8.22
CA GLY A 13 -12.77 -0.43 7.21
C GLY A 13 -11.26 -0.64 7.02
N ARG A 14 -10.54 -1.40 7.86
CA ARG A 14 -9.11 -1.70 7.61
C ARG A 14 -8.90 -2.46 6.30
N SER A 15 -9.66 -3.54 6.10
CA SER A 15 -9.60 -4.33 4.87
C SER A 15 -10.06 -3.50 3.67
N GLN A 16 -11.13 -2.71 3.83
CA GLN A 16 -11.62 -1.82 2.76
C GLN A 16 -10.56 -0.78 2.36
N ARG A 17 -9.84 -0.20 3.32
CA ARG A 17 -8.73 0.74 3.06
C ARG A 17 -7.63 0.08 2.25
N HIS A 18 -7.18 -1.11 2.67
CA HIS A 18 -6.17 -1.88 1.96
C HIS A 18 -6.60 -2.17 0.52
N PHE A 19 -7.80 -2.70 0.32
CA PHE A 19 -8.31 -3.01 -1.02
C PHE A 19 -8.44 -1.76 -1.89
N ALA A 20 -8.93 -0.64 -1.34
CA ALA A 20 -9.08 0.60 -2.09
C ALA A 20 -7.74 1.21 -2.52
N ILE A 21 -6.72 1.19 -1.64
CA ILE A 21 -5.36 1.64 -1.98
C ILE A 21 -4.78 0.73 -3.07
N ASN A 22 -4.87 -0.59 -2.91
CA ASN A 22 -4.38 -1.53 -3.91
C ASN A 22 -5.07 -1.33 -5.27
N ASP A 23 -6.39 -1.10 -5.28
CA ASP A 23 -7.14 -0.85 -6.51
C ASP A 23 -6.71 0.45 -7.21
N ILE A 24 -6.42 1.52 -6.44
CA ILE A 24 -5.91 2.78 -6.97
C ILE A 24 -4.55 2.58 -7.66
N ILE A 25 -3.64 1.82 -7.05
CA ILE A 25 -2.31 1.49 -7.57
C ILE A 25 -2.44 0.65 -8.84
N TRP A 26 -3.22 -0.43 -8.78
CA TRP A 26 -3.45 -1.32 -9.93
C TRP A 26 -4.02 -0.55 -11.13
N ARG A 27 -5.05 0.28 -10.92
CA ARG A 27 -5.60 1.13 -11.99
C ARG A 27 -4.59 2.14 -12.53
N ALA A 28 -3.72 2.66 -11.67
CA ALA A 28 -2.68 3.60 -12.10
C ALA A 28 -1.65 2.92 -13.01
N LEU A 29 -1.22 1.69 -12.69
CA LEU A 29 -0.36 0.89 -13.55
C LEU A 29 -1.03 0.61 -14.91
N VAL A 30 -2.30 0.18 -14.91
CA VAL A 30 -3.06 -0.05 -16.15
C VAL A 30 -3.16 1.23 -16.97
N LYS A 31 -3.47 2.37 -16.34
CA LYS A 31 -3.53 3.68 -17.00
C LYS A 31 -2.17 4.11 -17.56
N ALA A 32 -1.07 3.75 -16.91
CA ALA A 32 0.29 3.98 -17.37
C ALA A 32 0.71 3.05 -18.53
N GLY A 33 -0.19 2.21 -19.06
CA GLY A 33 0.11 1.26 -20.12
C GLY A 33 0.91 0.05 -19.64
N VAL A 34 0.85 -0.29 -18.34
CA VAL A 34 1.51 -1.46 -17.75
C VAL A 34 0.43 -2.49 -17.37
N PRO A 35 0.12 -3.47 -18.24
CA PRO A 35 -0.79 -4.55 -17.92
C PRO A 35 -0.39 -5.24 -16.62
N SER A 36 -1.34 -5.37 -15.71
CA SER A 36 -1.08 -5.87 -14.35
C SER A 36 -2.27 -6.67 -13.83
N THR A 37 -2.01 -7.64 -12.96
CA THR A 37 -3.04 -8.46 -12.31
C THR A 37 -3.04 -8.24 -10.81
N LYS A 38 -4.22 -8.38 -10.19
CA LYS A 38 -4.36 -8.42 -8.73
C LYS A 38 -4.29 -9.85 -8.26
N GLU A 39 -3.64 -10.05 -7.12
CA GLU A 39 -3.45 -11.34 -6.47
C GLU A 39 -2.89 -12.43 -7.44
N PRO A 40 -1.67 -12.27 -7.99
CA PRO A 40 -1.07 -13.27 -8.88
C PRO A 40 -0.88 -14.63 -8.19
N LEU A 41 -1.25 -15.71 -8.87
CA LEU A 41 -1.03 -17.09 -8.39
C LEU A 41 0.34 -17.60 -8.86
N GLY A 42 0.96 -18.48 -8.07
CA GLY A 42 2.14 -19.23 -8.48
C GLY A 42 3.46 -18.45 -8.52
N LEU A 43 3.52 -17.22 -7.99
CA LEU A 43 4.79 -16.48 -7.87
C LEU A 43 5.76 -17.12 -6.86
N PHE A 44 5.22 -17.86 -5.90
CA PHE A 44 5.99 -18.65 -4.93
C PHE A 44 5.70 -20.12 -5.15
N ARG A 45 6.76 -20.95 -5.15
CA ARG A 45 6.66 -22.39 -5.40
C ARG A 45 6.20 -23.21 -4.19
N SER A 46 6.43 -22.72 -2.97
CA SER A 46 6.30 -23.53 -1.75
C SER A 46 5.44 -22.90 -0.64
N ASP A 47 5.34 -21.58 -0.58
CA ASP A 47 4.93 -20.90 0.67
C ASP A 47 3.50 -20.34 0.66
N GLY A 48 2.75 -20.47 -0.45
CA GLY A 48 1.40 -19.88 -0.61
C GLY A 48 1.35 -18.35 -0.51
N LYS A 49 2.51 -17.69 -0.40
CA LYS A 49 2.63 -16.23 -0.31
C LYS A 49 2.11 -15.60 -1.59
N ARG A 50 1.24 -14.61 -1.42
CA ARG A 50 0.57 -13.92 -2.53
C ARG A 50 0.72 -12.41 -2.33
N PRO A 51 1.51 -11.71 -3.17
CA PRO A 51 1.50 -10.25 -3.17
C PRO A 51 0.15 -9.73 -3.67
N ASP A 52 -0.14 -8.47 -3.42
CA ASP A 52 -1.41 -7.84 -3.82
C ASP A 52 -1.56 -7.72 -5.34
N GLY A 53 -0.45 -7.64 -6.07
CA GLY A 53 -0.45 -7.63 -7.52
C GLY A 53 0.92 -7.85 -8.15
N ALA A 54 0.91 -8.08 -9.46
CA ALA A 54 2.11 -8.13 -10.27
C ALA A 54 1.87 -7.62 -11.70
N THR A 55 2.93 -7.12 -12.34
CA THR A 55 2.89 -6.71 -13.75
C THR A 55 2.97 -7.94 -14.64
N LEU A 56 2.28 -7.89 -15.77
CA LEU A 56 2.30 -8.93 -16.81
C LEU A 56 3.38 -8.68 -17.87
N VAL A 57 4.00 -7.50 -17.82
CA VAL A 57 5.13 -7.10 -18.65
C VAL A 57 6.30 -6.66 -17.76
N PRO A 58 7.55 -6.70 -18.26
CA PRO A 58 8.69 -6.16 -17.54
C PRO A 58 8.49 -4.69 -17.14
N TRP A 59 8.73 -4.38 -15.87
CA TRP A 59 8.65 -3.04 -15.33
C TRP A 59 9.94 -2.24 -15.55
N SER A 60 11.09 -2.90 -15.32
CA SER A 60 12.42 -2.28 -15.38
C SER A 60 13.50 -3.35 -15.58
N HIS A 61 14.47 -3.08 -16.46
CA HIS A 61 15.62 -3.97 -16.73
C HIS A 61 15.24 -5.43 -17.04
N GLY A 62 14.18 -5.63 -17.83
CA GLY A 62 13.70 -6.98 -18.18
C GLY A 62 13.05 -7.76 -17.02
N ARG A 63 12.92 -7.16 -15.83
CA ARG A 63 12.27 -7.77 -14.67
C ARG A 63 10.84 -7.29 -14.51
N TYR A 64 9.97 -8.22 -14.12
CA TYR A 64 8.59 -7.96 -13.74
C TYR A 64 8.55 -7.29 -12.37
N LEU A 65 7.42 -6.69 -12.00
CA LEU A 65 7.21 -6.11 -10.69
C LEU A 65 6.15 -6.91 -9.95
N ALA A 66 6.38 -7.20 -8.67
CA ALA A 66 5.36 -7.63 -7.73
C ALA A 66 5.26 -6.57 -6.62
N TRP A 67 4.05 -6.14 -6.27
CA TRP A 67 3.85 -5.13 -5.23
C TRP A 67 2.89 -5.63 -4.15
N ASP A 68 3.04 -5.06 -2.96
CA ASP A 68 2.16 -5.31 -1.84
C ASP A 68 1.96 -4.00 -1.07
N ALA A 69 0.71 -3.56 -0.98
CA ALA A 69 0.32 -2.36 -0.27
C ALA A 69 0.20 -2.67 1.23
N THR A 70 0.53 -1.71 2.07
CA THR A 70 0.29 -1.86 3.50
C THR A 70 0.08 -0.50 4.14
N VAL A 71 -0.81 -0.46 5.13
CA VAL A 71 -1.06 0.75 5.91
C VAL A 71 -0.52 0.58 7.31
N ALA A 72 0.41 1.44 7.70
CA ALA A 72 0.96 1.50 9.05
C ALA A 72 0.26 2.60 9.86
N HIS A 73 0.14 2.38 11.17
CA HIS A 73 -0.39 3.38 12.09
C HIS A 73 0.76 3.87 12.97
N SER A 74 1.23 5.08 12.70
CA SER A 74 2.40 5.69 13.35
C SER A 74 2.24 5.79 14.87
N CYS A 75 1.00 6.01 15.34
CA CYS A 75 0.69 6.10 16.76
C CYS A 75 0.48 4.73 17.43
N ALA A 76 0.61 3.59 16.73
CA ALA A 76 0.46 2.30 17.37
C ALA A 76 1.59 2.09 18.39
N ALA A 77 1.29 1.43 19.52
CA ALA A 77 2.27 1.23 20.60
C ALA A 77 3.59 0.60 20.13
N SER A 78 3.55 -0.28 19.12
CA SER A 78 4.74 -0.89 18.51
C SER A 78 5.68 0.08 17.79
N TYR A 79 5.24 1.31 17.52
CA TYR A 79 5.99 2.36 16.84
C TYR A 79 6.33 3.57 17.74
N ILE A 80 5.76 3.62 18.95
CA ILE A 80 6.00 4.69 19.93
C ILE A 80 7.21 4.37 20.83
N ASP A 81 7.60 3.09 20.94
CA ASP A 81 8.80 2.69 21.71
C ASP A 81 10.06 3.38 21.13
N PRO A 82 10.93 3.98 21.96
CA PRO A 82 12.20 4.56 21.51
C PRO A 82 13.08 3.61 20.67
N ARG A 83 12.97 2.28 20.87
CA ARG A 83 13.65 1.29 20.03
C ARG A 83 13.11 1.24 18.60
N ALA A 84 11.87 1.66 18.38
CA ALA A 84 11.27 1.78 17.05
C ALA A 84 11.87 2.98 16.28
N SER A 85 12.44 3.99 16.93
CA SER A 85 13.02 5.16 16.25
C SER A 85 14.30 4.82 15.46
N LEU A 86 14.98 3.72 15.82
CA LEU A 86 16.17 3.24 15.11
C LEU A 86 15.84 2.67 13.72
N GLY A 87 14.58 2.27 13.49
CA GLY A 87 14.12 1.63 12.24
C GLY A 87 13.54 2.58 11.20
N GLY A 88 13.68 3.90 11.37
CA GLY A 88 13.02 4.89 10.51
C GLY A 88 11.51 4.99 10.77
N SER A 89 10.78 5.58 9.82
CA SER A 89 9.33 5.83 9.98
C SER A 89 8.52 4.53 10.05
N ALA A 90 7.28 4.60 10.52
CA ALA A 90 6.43 3.41 10.64
C ALA A 90 6.16 2.75 9.28
N ALA A 91 6.09 3.54 8.21
CA ALA A 91 6.02 3.06 6.84
C ALA A 91 7.31 2.36 6.40
N GLU A 92 8.51 2.89 6.70
CA GLU A 92 9.77 2.21 6.34
C GLU A 92 9.86 0.83 6.98
N GLN A 93 9.60 0.74 8.29
CA GLN A 93 9.60 -0.55 8.97
C GLN A 93 8.53 -1.52 8.43
N ALA A 94 7.37 -1.01 8.02
CA ALA A 94 6.34 -1.83 7.39
C ALA A 94 6.77 -2.33 6.01
N ALA A 95 7.47 -1.50 5.25
CA ALA A 95 8.07 -1.87 3.97
C ALA A 95 9.15 -2.94 4.15
N ASP A 96 10.06 -2.78 5.11
CA ASP A 96 11.13 -3.76 5.40
C ASP A 96 10.56 -5.14 5.75
N ARG A 97 9.52 -5.18 6.59
CA ARG A 97 8.84 -6.45 6.92
C ARG A 97 8.22 -7.11 5.69
N LYS A 98 7.69 -6.33 4.74
CA LYS A 98 7.16 -6.86 3.47
C LYS A 98 8.28 -7.34 2.57
N THR A 99 9.37 -6.58 2.44
CA THR A 99 10.56 -6.99 1.70
C THR A 99 11.11 -8.31 2.21
N LEU A 100 11.24 -8.46 3.53
CA LEU A 100 11.67 -9.72 4.15
C LEU A 100 10.66 -10.87 3.89
N LYS A 101 9.36 -10.59 4.01
CA LYS A 101 8.29 -11.58 3.73
C LYS A 101 8.42 -12.17 2.33
N TYR A 102 8.76 -11.34 1.35
CA TYR A 102 8.81 -11.70 -0.07
C TYR A 102 10.24 -11.85 -0.63
N ALA A 103 11.26 -11.98 0.23
CA ALA A 103 12.65 -12.15 -0.18
C ALA A 103 12.92 -13.38 -1.06
N GLY A 104 12.02 -14.38 -1.02
CA GLY A 104 12.07 -15.58 -1.86
C GLY A 104 11.46 -15.45 -3.26
N LEU A 105 11.10 -14.23 -3.70
CA LEU A 105 10.62 -14.01 -5.07
C LEU A 105 11.69 -14.43 -6.09
N PRO A 106 11.30 -15.00 -7.25
CA PRO A 106 12.23 -15.28 -8.33
C PRO A 106 13.00 -14.01 -8.74
N SER A 107 14.26 -14.15 -9.13
CA SER A 107 15.12 -13.03 -9.54
C SER A 107 14.60 -12.25 -10.75
N SER A 108 13.68 -12.83 -11.52
CA SER A 108 12.94 -12.18 -12.60
C SER A 108 11.94 -11.13 -12.12
N PHE A 109 11.65 -11.06 -10.81
CA PHE A 109 10.78 -10.06 -10.19
C PHE A 109 11.56 -9.04 -9.36
N ILE A 110 11.10 -7.81 -9.41
CA ILE A 110 11.40 -6.75 -8.45
C ILE A 110 10.24 -6.71 -7.47
N PHE A 111 10.53 -6.83 -6.17
CA PHE A 111 9.52 -6.61 -5.15
C PHE A 111 9.45 -5.12 -4.78
N GLN A 112 8.24 -4.57 -4.76
CA GLN A 112 7.99 -3.18 -4.36
C GLN A 112 7.00 -3.12 -3.19
N PRO A 113 7.46 -2.85 -1.96
CA PRO A 113 6.55 -2.53 -0.86
C PRO A 113 5.95 -1.13 -1.06
N VAL A 114 4.63 -1.01 -0.90
CA VAL A 114 3.93 0.28 -0.88
C VAL A 114 3.35 0.50 0.52
N ALA A 115 4.19 0.99 1.43
CA ALA A 115 3.81 1.28 2.80
C ALA A 115 3.39 2.74 2.95
N ILE A 116 2.20 2.95 3.50
CA ILE A 116 1.63 4.28 3.73
C ILE A 116 1.17 4.39 5.18
N GLU A 117 1.55 5.45 5.86
CA GLU A 117 1.09 5.75 7.19
C GLU A 117 -0.29 6.39 7.13
N THR A 118 -1.10 6.21 8.17
CA THR A 118 -2.41 6.88 8.22
C THR A 118 -2.37 8.38 8.24
N LEU A 119 -1.24 8.97 8.63
CA LEU A 119 -1.02 10.42 8.58
C LEU A 119 -0.50 10.88 7.20
N GLY A 120 -0.33 9.97 6.25
CA GLY A 120 0.00 10.28 4.85
C GLY A 120 1.48 10.19 4.48
N GLN A 121 2.34 9.75 5.41
CA GLN A 121 3.76 9.50 5.09
C GLN A 121 3.89 8.17 4.32
N TYR A 122 4.79 8.11 3.34
CA TYR A 122 5.08 6.92 2.55
C TYR A 122 6.51 6.47 2.84
N ASN A 123 6.80 5.18 2.67
CA ASN A 123 8.20 4.74 2.58
C ASN A 123 8.83 5.28 1.28
N ARG A 124 10.15 5.48 1.27
CA ARG A 124 10.88 6.17 0.19
C ARG A 124 10.66 5.52 -1.17
N SER A 125 10.87 4.21 -1.27
CA SER A 125 10.74 3.50 -2.55
C SER A 125 9.32 3.54 -3.10
N ALA A 126 8.29 3.66 -2.24
CA ALA A 126 6.92 3.84 -2.70
C ALA A 126 6.68 5.22 -3.31
N LEU A 127 7.30 6.28 -2.78
CA LEU A 127 7.24 7.61 -3.39
C LEU A 127 7.84 7.59 -4.79
N ASP A 128 9.01 6.98 -4.95
CA ASP A 128 9.69 6.86 -6.23
C ASP A 128 8.85 6.03 -7.23
N PHE A 129 8.30 4.91 -6.76
CA PHE A 129 7.45 4.03 -7.55
C PHE A 129 6.16 4.72 -8.03
N ILE A 130 5.44 5.39 -7.13
CA ILE A 130 4.21 6.13 -7.46
C ILE A 130 4.52 7.31 -8.39
N GLY A 131 5.65 7.99 -8.15
CA GLY A 131 6.16 9.05 -9.02
C GLY A 131 6.42 8.56 -10.44
N GLU A 132 7.04 7.38 -10.58
CA GLU A 132 7.31 6.76 -11.88
C GLU A 132 6.03 6.32 -12.61
N ILE A 133 5.05 5.75 -11.90
CA ILE A 133 3.73 5.45 -12.51
C ILE A 133 3.08 6.74 -13.03
N GLY A 134 3.11 7.80 -12.21
CA GLY A 134 2.57 9.11 -12.59
C GLY A 134 3.27 9.68 -13.82
N ASN A 135 4.61 9.61 -13.86
CA ASN A 135 5.41 10.08 -14.98
C ASN A 135 5.10 9.31 -16.28
N ARG A 136 5.05 7.97 -16.22
CA ARG A 136 4.64 7.14 -17.38
C ARG A 136 3.23 7.49 -17.87
N THR A 137 2.31 7.75 -16.94
CA THR A 137 0.95 8.19 -17.27
C THR A 137 0.95 9.58 -17.91
N SER A 138 1.77 10.51 -17.42
CA SER A 138 1.93 11.83 -18.02
C SER A 138 2.47 11.74 -19.45
N LEU A 139 3.42 10.84 -19.72
CA LEU A 139 3.95 10.61 -21.05
C LEU A 139 2.90 10.05 -22.01
N SER A 140 2.04 9.13 -21.56
CA SER A 140 1.00 8.52 -22.41
C SER A 140 -0.19 9.46 -22.68
N THR A 141 -0.56 10.27 -21.69
CA THR A 141 -1.74 11.15 -21.74
C THR A 141 -1.45 12.59 -22.18
N GLY A 142 -0.18 13.01 -22.12
CA GLY A 142 0.24 14.40 -22.29
C GLY A 142 -0.04 15.33 -21.10
N ASN A 143 -0.69 14.83 -20.03
CA ASN A 143 -1.05 15.64 -18.87
C ASN A 143 0.04 15.59 -17.79
N LYS A 144 0.75 16.70 -17.57
CA LYS A 144 1.83 16.82 -16.57
C LYS A 144 1.36 16.72 -15.10
N ARG A 145 0.05 16.71 -14.84
CA ARG A 145 -0.51 16.65 -13.47
C ARG A 145 -0.85 15.24 -12.99
N GLU A 146 -0.65 14.21 -13.82
CA GLU A 146 -1.03 12.83 -13.49
C GLU A 146 -0.40 12.31 -12.20
N THR A 147 0.88 12.61 -11.96
CA THR A 147 1.55 12.28 -10.70
C THR A 147 0.85 12.92 -9.49
N SER A 148 0.54 14.21 -9.56
CA SER A 148 -0.16 14.93 -8.48
C SER A 148 -1.56 14.37 -8.24
N PHE A 149 -2.31 14.06 -9.31
CA PHE A 149 -3.62 13.43 -9.20
C PHE A 149 -3.54 12.04 -8.58
N LEU A 150 -2.53 11.26 -8.91
CA LEU A 150 -2.33 9.94 -8.30
C LEU A 150 -2.11 10.05 -6.79
N PHE A 151 -1.20 10.93 -6.36
CA PHE A 151 -0.99 11.19 -4.93
C PHE A 151 -2.26 11.72 -4.25
N GLN A 152 -3.00 12.63 -4.88
CA GLN A 152 -4.25 13.16 -4.34
C GLN A 152 -5.28 12.05 -4.12
N ARG A 153 -5.48 11.15 -5.10
CA ARG A 153 -6.40 10.01 -4.96
C ARG A 153 -6.01 9.10 -3.80
N LEU A 154 -4.73 8.80 -3.65
CA LEU A 154 -4.23 7.98 -2.54
C LEU A 154 -4.45 8.68 -1.19
N SER A 155 -4.09 9.96 -1.08
CA SER A 155 -4.27 10.76 0.14
C SER A 155 -5.74 10.86 0.56
N VAL A 156 -6.65 11.14 -0.37
CA VAL A 156 -8.10 11.19 -0.11
C VAL A 156 -8.62 9.80 0.30
N CYS A 157 -8.16 8.74 -0.37
CA CYS A 157 -8.54 7.37 -0.03
C CYS A 157 -8.16 7.04 1.42
N ILE A 158 -6.93 7.32 1.82
CA ILE A 158 -6.44 7.07 3.18
C ILE A 158 -7.31 7.81 4.20
N GLN A 159 -7.55 9.11 4.03
CA GLN A 159 -8.33 9.89 5.00
C GLN A 159 -9.79 9.46 5.05
N ARG A 160 -10.40 9.15 3.90
CA ARG A 160 -11.77 8.64 3.83
C ARG A 160 -11.93 7.34 4.63
N PHE A 161 -11.01 6.39 4.48
CA PHE A 161 -11.10 5.11 5.19
C PHE A 161 -10.57 5.18 6.62
N ASN A 162 -9.71 6.14 6.96
CA ASN A 162 -9.41 6.46 8.35
C ASN A 162 -10.66 6.93 9.08
N HIS A 163 -11.47 7.78 8.45
CA HIS A 163 -12.75 8.21 8.99
C HIS A 163 -13.73 7.04 9.16
N VAL A 164 -13.79 6.09 8.22
CA VAL A 164 -14.60 4.86 8.41
C VAL A 164 -14.11 4.05 9.60
N ALA A 165 -12.79 3.84 9.71
CA ALA A 165 -12.20 3.10 10.81
C ALA A 165 -12.40 3.78 12.17
N PHE A 166 -12.37 5.12 12.21
CA PHE A 166 -12.69 5.91 13.37
C PHE A 166 -14.19 5.84 13.72
N LYS A 167 -15.09 5.94 12.73
CA LYS A 167 -16.53 5.78 12.99
C LYS A 167 -16.88 4.40 13.53
N GLY A 168 -16.18 3.37 13.06
CA GLY A 168 -16.35 2.00 13.54
C GLY A 168 -15.88 1.75 14.98
N THR A 169 -15.33 2.76 15.69
CA THR A 169 -15.03 2.64 17.13
C THR A 169 -16.17 3.05 18.03
N PHE A 170 -17.19 3.71 17.51
CA PHE A 170 -18.38 4.05 18.29
C PHE A 170 -19.30 2.82 18.30
N LEU A 171 -19.82 2.48 19.47
CA LEU A 171 -20.89 1.49 19.62
C LEU A 171 -22.05 1.93 18.72
N THR A 172 -22.47 1.06 17.81
CA THR A 172 -23.78 1.22 17.19
C THR A 172 -24.81 0.95 18.28
N THR A 173 -25.80 1.83 18.43
CA THR A 173 -26.92 1.75 19.38
C THR A 173 -27.78 0.47 19.27
N GLU A 174 -27.36 -0.50 18.46
CA GLU A 174 -27.97 -1.82 18.30
C GLU A 174 -27.34 -2.89 19.22
N ASP A 175 -26.19 -2.62 19.84
CA ASP A 175 -25.52 -3.58 20.75
C ASP A 175 -25.97 -3.45 22.23
N GLU A 176 -26.93 -2.57 22.51
CA GLU A 176 -27.52 -2.36 23.87
C GLU A 176 -28.98 -2.84 23.99
N ALA A 177 -29.51 -3.57 23.00
CA ALA A 177 -30.88 -4.11 23.01
C ALA A 177 -30.94 -5.63 23.23
#